data_AF-A0A6N2KNP0-F1
#
_entry.id   AF-A0A6N2KNP0-F1
#
_cell.length_a   1.000
_cell.length_b   1.000
_cell.length_c   1.000
_cell.angle_alpha   90.00
_cell.angle_beta   90.00
_cell.angle_gamma   90.00
#
_symmetry.space_group_name_H-M   'P 1'
#
loop_
_entity.id
_entity.type
_entity.pdbx_description
1 polymer ?
#
loop_
_entity_poly.entity_id
_entity_poly.type
_entity_poly.pdbx_seq_one_letter_code
_entity_poly.pdbx_strand_id
1 'polypeptide(L)'
;MAGLVICWKLCEKQGISYEYGKGRMEDRSSLLSDIQNVRPTHVFNAAGVTGRPNVDWCESHKTETIRTNVTGTLTLADLCREHNLLMMNFATGCIFEYDAGHPEGSGIGFTEEDKPNFSGSFYSKTKAMVEELLKEYDMSPKS
;
A
#
# COMPACT_ATOMS: atom_id res chain seq x y z
N MET A 1 7.55 -6.16 11.91
CA MET A 1 7.64 -6.89 10.64
C MET A 1 6.23 -7.15 10.15
N ALA A 2 5.75 -6.35 9.21
CA ALA A 2 4.57 -6.66 8.41
C ALA A 2 5.04 -6.40 6.98
N GLY A 3 5.46 -7.46 6.30
CA GLY A 3 5.97 -7.40 4.94
C GLY A 3 5.76 -8.76 4.27
N LEU A 4 5.05 -8.74 3.14
CA LEU A 4 5.04 -9.79 2.10
C LEU A 4 4.45 -11.19 2.43
N VAL A 5 3.52 -11.33 3.38
CA VAL A 5 3.05 -12.68 3.80
C VAL A 5 1.97 -13.30 2.88
N ILE A 6 1.37 -12.57 1.93
CA ILE A 6 0.15 -13.05 1.25
C ILE A 6 0.41 -13.73 -0.12
N CYS A 7 1.52 -13.43 -0.82
CA CYS A 7 1.78 -14.02 -2.15
C CYS A 7 2.75 -15.21 -2.18
N TRP A 8 3.55 -15.46 -1.14
CA TRP A 8 4.63 -16.46 -1.19
C TRP A 8 4.17 -17.88 -1.53
N LYS A 9 3.07 -18.37 -0.93
CA LYS A 9 2.55 -19.73 -1.21
C LYS A 9 2.08 -19.90 -2.66
N LEU A 10 1.58 -18.84 -3.29
CA LEU A 10 1.17 -18.85 -4.70
C LEU A 10 2.40 -18.84 -5.61
N CYS A 11 3.40 -17.99 -5.29
CA CYS A 11 4.67 -17.97 -6.00
C CYS A 11 5.38 -19.33 -5.92
N GLU A 12 5.45 -19.94 -4.74
CA GLU A 12 6.05 -21.28 -4.55
C GLU A 12 5.33 -22.35 -5.37
N LYS A 13 4.00 -22.40 -5.32
CA LYS A 13 3.21 -23.35 -6.11
C LYS A 13 3.41 -23.20 -7.62
N GLN A 14 3.63 -21.97 -8.08
CA GLN A 14 3.84 -21.66 -9.50
C GLN A 14 5.32 -21.67 -9.91
N GLY A 15 6.25 -21.94 -9.00
CA GLY A 15 7.70 -21.90 -9.27
C GLY A 15 8.23 -20.50 -9.58
N ILE A 16 7.55 -19.45 -9.12
CA ILE A 16 7.96 -18.05 -9.30
C ILE A 16 8.96 -17.69 -8.20
N SER A 17 10.15 -17.23 -8.60
CA SER A 17 11.16 -16.71 -7.66
C SER A 17 10.66 -15.45 -6.97
N TYR A 18 10.85 -15.37 -5.65
CA TYR A 18 10.45 -14.23 -4.84
C TYR A 18 11.47 -13.98 -3.72
N GLU A 19 11.58 -12.73 -3.29
CA GLU A 19 12.39 -12.34 -2.13
C GLU A 19 11.63 -11.34 -1.25
N TYR A 20 11.92 -11.38 0.04
CA TYR A 20 11.43 -10.38 0.99
C TYR A 20 12.35 -9.17 1.00
N GLY A 21 11.78 -7.97 0.83
CA GLY A 21 12.50 -6.73 1.06
C GLY A 21 13.04 -6.67 2.50
N LYS A 22 14.31 -6.30 2.64
CA LYS A 22 15.00 -6.15 3.93
C LYS A 22 15.00 -4.69 4.38
N GLY A 23 14.90 -3.77 3.42
CA GLY A 23 14.83 -2.34 3.64
C GLY A 23 13.61 -1.89 4.44
N ARG A 24 13.75 -0.71 5.04
CA ARG A 24 12.63 -0.01 5.67
C ARG A 24 11.97 0.88 4.63
N MET A 25 10.64 0.93 4.64
CA MET A 25 9.87 1.65 3.61
C MET A 25 10.24 3.14 3.56
N GLU A 26 10.55 3.73 4.71
CA GLU A 26 10.96 5.12 4.84
C GLU A 26 12.41 5.41 4.41
N ASP A 27 13.22 4.38 4.17
CA ASP A 27 14.63 4.51 3.77
C ASP A 27 14.79 4.15 2.29
N ARG A 28 14.77 5.20 1.45
CA ARG A 28 14.95 5.09 -0.01
C ARG A 28 16.22 4.31 -0.40
N SER A 29 17.34 4.55 0.29
CA SER A 29 18.60 3.91 -0.05
C SER A 29 18.55 2.40 0.20
N SER A 30 17.89 1.98 1.27
CA SER A 30 17.67 0.55 1.55
C SER A 30 16.79 -0.12 0.49
N LEU A 31 15.69 0.54 0.09
CA LEU A 31 14.79 0.04 -0.96
C LEU A 31 15.48 -0.06 -2.32
N LEU A 32 16.28 0.95 -2.68
CA LEU A 32 17.06 0.96 -3.91
C LEU A 32 18.07 -0.19 -3.93
N SER A 33 18.75 -0.46 -2.81
CA SER A 33 19.67 -1.58 -2.70
C SER A 33 18.96 -2.92 -2.91
N ASP A 34 17.78 -3.10 -2.29
CA ASP A 34 16.97 -4.30 -2.49
C ASP A 34 16.59 -4.49 -3.96
N ILE A 35 16.11 -3.44 -4.63
CA ILE A 35 15.75 -3.47 -6.07
C ILE A 35 16.97 -3.84 -6.94
N GLN A 36 18.13 -3.24 -6.68
CA GLN A 36 19.35 -3.49 -7.47
C GLN A 36 19.92 -4.89 -7.28
N ASN A 37 19.82 -5.44 -6.07
CA ASN A 37 20.33 -6.77 -5.72
C ASN A 37 19.40 -7.88 -6.24
N VAL A 38 18.10 -7.75 -6.00
CA VAL A 38 17.10 -8.77 -6.38
C VAL A 38 16.76 -8.69 -7.86
N ARG A 39 16.79 -7.50 -8.46
CA ARG A 39 16.37 -7.21 -9.84
C ARG A 39 14.97 -7.78 -10.14
N PRO A 40 13.95 -7.38 -9.37
CA PRO A 40 12.60 -7.89 -9.55
C PRO A 40 12.01 -7.42 -10.87
N THR A 41 11.00 -8.13 -11.37
CA THR A 41 10.13 -7.64 -12.45
C THR A 41 8.89 -6.92 -11.91
N HIS A 42 8.48 -7.27 -10.69
CA HIS A 42 7.28 -6.78 -10.03
C HIS A 42 7.55 -6.59 -8.54
N VAL A 43 6.89 -5.60 -7.92
CA VAL A 43 7.01 -5.32 -6.49
C VAL A 43 5.63 -5.41 -5.85
N PHE A 44 5.54 -6.11 -4.73
CA PHE A 44 4.31 -6.22 -3.93
C PHE A 44 4.48 -5.45 -2.63
N ASN A 45 3.78 -4.32 -2.50
CA ASN A 45 3.74 -3.56 -1.25
C ASN A 45 2.62 -4.08 -0.34
N ALA A 46 2.98 -4.94 0.60
CA ALA A 46 2.12 -5.35 1.70
C ALA A 46 2.57 -4.76 3.05
N ALA A 47 3.38 -3.70 3.02
CA ALA A 47 3.87 -3.03 4.21
C ALA A 47 2.85 -2.00 4.71
N GLY A 48 2.66 -1.96 6.02
CA GLY A 48 1.80 -0.98 6.66
C GLY A 48 1.81 -1.13 8.16
N VAL A 49 1.73 -0.01 8.86
CA VAL A 49 1.47 0.01 10.30
C VAL A 49 -0.02 0.20 10.50
N THR A 50 -0.66 -0.84 10.99
CA THR A 50 -2.04 -0.81 11.52
C THR A 50 -2.06 -0.59 13.03
N GLY A 51 -0.91 -0.29 13.64
CA GLY A 51 -0.77 -0.20 15.09
C GLY A 51 -0.76 -1.56 15.80
N ARG A 52 -0.36 -1.58 17.07
CA ARG A 52 -0.57 -2.74 17.96
C ARG A 52 -1.32 -2.24 19.21
N PRO A 53 -2.43 -2.87 19.62
CA PRO A 53 -3.09 -4.03 19.00
C PRO A 53 -3.95 -3.70 17.77
N ASN A 54 -4.28 -2.42 17.52
CA ASN A 54 -5.21 -2.00 16.48
C ASN A 54 -4.90 -0.58 15.96
N VAL A 55 -5.74 -0.10 15.04
CA VAL A 55 -5.59 1.19 14.34
C VAL A 55 -5.63 2.41 15.26
N ASP A 56 -6.21 2.29 16.46
CA ASP A 56 -6.29 3.39 17.43
C ASP A 56 -4.89 3.87 17.86
N TRP A 57 -3.88 3.00 17.79
CA TRP A 57 -2.49 3.37 18.01
C TRP A 57 -2.04 4.51 17.07
N CYS A 58 -2.54 4.52 15.83
CA CYS A 58 -2.22 5.55 14.84
C CYS A 58 -2.74 6.94 15.24
N GLU A 59 -3.74 7.03 16.11
CA GLU A 59 -4.25 8.32 16.60
C GLU A 59 -3.24 9.05 17.49
N SER A 60 -2.44 8.29 18.26
CA SER A 60 -1.41 8.83 19.13
C SER A 60 -0.01 8.84 18.49
N HIS A 61 0.19 8.08 17.42
CA HIS A 61 1.48 7.87 16.74
C HIS A 61 1.45 8.33 15.28
N LYS A 62 0.86 9.51 15.07
CA LYS A 62 0.57 10.05 13.73
C LYS A 62 1.81 10.17 12.86
N THR A 63 2.94 10.60 13.44
CA THR A 63 4.18 10.79 12.69
C THR A 63 4.78 9.47 12.21
N GLU A 64 4.72 8.41 13.02
CA GLU A 64 5.18 7.07 12.59
C GLU A 64 4.26 6.48 11.51
N THR A 65 2.95 6.70 11.64
CA THR A 65 1.96 6.30 10.63
C THR A 65 2.21 7.04 9.31
N ILE A 66 2.43 8.35 9.33
CA ILE A 66 2.78 9.13 8.12
C ILE A 66 4.08 8.59 7.50
N ARG A 67 5.13 8.44 8.31
CA ARG A 67 6.44 8.00 7.84
C ARG A 67 6.36 6.67 7.10
N THR A 68 5.63 5.70 7.65
CA THR A 68 5.56 4.36 7.04
C THR A 68 4.50 4.30 5.95
N ASN A 69 3.24 4.64 6.28
CA ASN A 69 2.11 4.38 5.39
C ASN A 69 2.03 5.39 4.24
N VAL A 70 2.49 6.63 4.46
CA VAL A 70 2.46 7.69 3.44
C VAL A 70 3.82 7.81 2.77
N THR A 71 4.82 8.32 3.49
CA THR A 71 6.13 8.61 2.91
C THR A 71 6.79 7.35 2.36
N GLY A 72 6.76 6.25 3.12
CA GLY A 72 7.36 4.99 2.67
C GLY A 72 6.68 4.39 1.45
N THR A 73 5.34 4.37 1.41
CA THR A 73 4.59 3.90 0.24
C THR A 73 4.88 4.74 -1.01
N LEU A 74 4.88 6.07 -0.89
CA LEU A 74 5.18 6.96 -2.01
C LEU A 74 6.64 6.83 -2.46
N THR A 75 7.58 6.64 -1.54
CA THR A 75 8.99 6.40 -1.87
C THR A 75 9.16 5.12 -2.67
N LEU A 76 8.46 4.05 -2.29
CA LEU A 76 8.49 2.80 -3.05
C LEU A 76 7.85 2.95 -4.43
N ALA A 77 6.71 3.64 -4.54
CA ALA A 77 6.05 3.90 -5.81
C ALA A 77 6.95 4.68 -6.77
N ASP A 78 7.62 5.71 -6.27
CA ASP A 78 8.57 6.51 -7.03
C ASP A 78 9.77 5.70 -7.53
N LEU A 79 10.40 4.90 -6.67
CA LEU A 79 11.48 3.99 -7.08
C LEU A 79 10.98 2.97 -8.11
N CYS A 80 9.81 2.38 -7.92
CA CYS A 80 9.26 1.44 -8.88
C CYS A 80 9.05 2.10 -10.25
N ARG A 81 8.54 3.34 -10.28
CA ARG A 81 8.37 4.11 -11.52
C ARG A 81 9.71 4.43 -12.18
N GLU A 82 10.71 4.90 -11.43
CA GLU A 82 12.05 5.21 -11.95
C GLU A 82 12.73 3.99 -12.59
N HIS A 83 12.44 2.80 -12.06
CA HIS A 83 13.02 1.54 -12.50
C HIS A 83 12.10 0.72 -13.43
N ASN A 84 10.98 1.30 -13.91
CA ASN A 84 9.98 0.63 -14.76
C ASN A 84 9.47 -0.71 -14.16
N LEU A 85 9.21 -0.73 -12.85
CA LEU A 85 8.68 -1.86 -12.11
C LEU A 85 7.19 -1.67 -11.85
N LEU A 86 6.39 -2.70 -12.14
CA LEU A 86 4.98 -2.70 -11.73
C LEU A 86 4.88 -2.92 -10.22
N MET A 87 4.26 -1.96 -9.52
CA MET A 87 3.98 -2.06 -8.09
C MET A 87 2.52 -2.46 -7.85
N MET A 88 2.30 -3.53 -7.10
CA MET A 88 1.00 -3.90 -6.53
C MET A 88 0.94 -3.46 -5.08
N ASN A 89 0.11 -2.45 -4.78
CA ASN A 89 -0.05 -1.92 -3.43
C ASN A 89 -1.31 -2.49 -2.76
N PHE A 90 -1.13 -3.23 -1.66
CA PHE A 90 -2.23 -3.73 -0.86
C PHE A 90 -2.70 -2.64 0.12
N ALA A 91 -3.86 -2.06 -0.18
CA ALA A 91 -4.50 -1.01 0.61
C ALA A 91 -5.65 -1.58 1.48
N THR A 92 -6.59 -0.73 1.89
CA THR A 92 -7.74 -1.11 2.72
C THR A 92 -9.01 -0.48 2.19
N GLY A 93 -10.09 -1.26 2.09
CA GLY A 93 -11.43 -0.77 1.80
C GLY A 93 -12.13 -0.13 3.01
N CYS A 94 -11.51 -0.11 4.19
CA CYS A 94 -12.04 0.54 5.41
C CYS A 94 -11.89 2.07 5.36
N ILE A 95 -12.10 2.64 4.18
CA ILE A 95 -12.16 4.06 3.84
C ILE A 95 -13.57 4.44 3.35
N PHE A 96 -14.50 3.49 3.38
CA PHE A 96 -15.91 3.69 3.10
C PHE A 96 -16.79 3.30 4.29
N GLU A 97 -17.90 4.03 4.47
CA GLU A 97 -19.01 3.70 5.37
C GLU A 97 -20.34 3.79 4.61
N TYR A 98 -21.36 3.07 5.07
CA TYR A 98 -22.68 3.09 4.43
C TYR A 98 -23.25 4.51 4.43
N ASP A 99 -23.81 4.93 3.30
CA ASP A 99 -24.42 6.24 3.13
C ASP A 99 -25.77 6.14 2.40
N ALA A 100 -26.36 7.28 2.06
CA ALA A 100 -27.66 7.32 1.39
C ALA A 100 -27.64 6.66 -0.01
N GLY A 101 -26.50 6.69 -0.71
CA GLY A 101 -26.31 6.04 -2.01
C GLY A 101 -25.94 4.56 -1.88
N HIS A 102 -25.36 4.17 -0.75
CA HIS A 102 -24.91 2.82 -0.44
C HIS A 102 -25.48 2.35 0.91
N PRO A 103 -26.79 2.08 1.03
CA PRO A 103 -27.38 1.67 2.31
C PRO A 103 -26.97 0.24 2.69
N GLU A 104 -26.87 -0.02 4.00
CA GLU A 104 -26.63 -1.36 4.52
C GLU A 104 -27.70 -2.36 4.04
N GLY A 105 -27.27 -3.52 3.56
CA GLY A 105 -28.18 -4.56 3.07
C GLY A 105 -28.82 -4.31 1.69
N SER A 106 -28.49 -3.20 1.02
CA SER A 106 -29.01 -2.89 -0.32
C SER A 106 -28.42 -3.76 -1.44
N GLY A 107 -27.24 -4.35 -1.20
CA GLY A 107 -26.45 -5.02 -2.24
C GLY A 107 -25.70 -4.07 -3.18
N ILE A 108 -25.82 -2.74 -2.98
CA ILE A 108 -25.10 -1.70 -3.72
C ILE A 108 -23.80 -1.40 -2.96
N GLY A 109 -22.66 -1.66 -3.59
CA GLY A 109 -21.33 -1.40 -3.03
C GLY A 109 -20.62 -0.26 -3.74
N PHE A 110 -19.58 0.28 -3.10
CA PHE A 110 -18.69 1.28 -3.68
C PHE A 110 -17.82 0.67 -4.80
N THR A 111 -17.51 1.47 -5.82
CA THR A 111 -16.60 1.12 -6.92
C THR A 111 -15.24 1.80 -6.77
N GLU A 112 -14.28 1.43 -7.61
CA GLU A 112 -12.93 2.00 -7.63
C GLU A 112 -12.89 3.50 -7.99
N GLU A 113 -13.95 4.00 -8.64
CA GLU A 113 -14.10 5.42 -8.99
C GLU A 113 -14.71 6.26 -7.87
N ASP A 114 -15.28 5.63 -6.83
CA ASP A 114 -15.91 6.33 -5.73
C ASP A 114 -14.90 7.03 -4.83
N LYS A 115 -15.29 8.20 -4.32
CA LYS A 115 -14.47 8.94 -3.36
C LYS A 115 -14.64 8.36 -1.97
N PRO A 116 -13.54 8.13 -1.23
CA PRO A 116 -13.61 7.69 0.16
C PRO A 116 -14.50 8.62 1.00
N ASN A 117 -15.51 8.07 1.67
CA ASN A 117 -16.45 8.82 2.50
C ASN A 117 -16.24 8.59 4.01
N PHE A 118 -15.39 7.62 4.41
CA PHE A 118 -15.05 7.37 5.80
C PHE A 118 -13.65 7.88 6.16
N SER A 119 -13.61 8.91 6.99
CA SER A 119 -12.39 9.46 7.58
C SER A 119 -12.36 9.37 9.12
N GLY A 120 -13.09 8.41 9.69
CA GLY A 120 -13.30 8.27 11.13
C GLY A 120 -12.04 7.96 11.94
N SER A 121 -10.97 7.49 11.30
CA SER A 121 -9.65 7.32 11.91
C SER A 121 -8.54 8.00 11.10
N PHE A 122 -7.49 8.45 11.79
CA PHE A 122 -6.26 8.95 11.20
C PHE A 122 -5.61 7.89 10.30
N TYR A 123 -5.69 6.61 10.67
CA TYR A 123 -5.25 5.50 9.83
C TYR A 123 -5.97 5.50 8.48
N SER A 124 -7.31 5.46 8.47
CA SER A 124 -8.11 5.47 7.23
C SER A 124 -7.85 6.74 6.42
N LYS A 125 -7.74 7.89 7.08
CA LYS A 125 -7.42 9.16 6.43
C LYS A 125 -6.08 9.10 5.68
N THR A 126 -5.03 8.55 6.30
CA THR A 126 -3.72 8.40 5.62
C THR A 126 -3.77 7.45 4.44
N LYS A 127 -4.56 6.36 4.52
CA LYS A 127 -4.71 5.41 3.42
C LYS A 127 -5.45 6.01 2.23
N ALA A 128 -6.55 6.72 2.47
CA ALA A 128 -7.29 7.44 1.43
C ALA A 128 -6.41 8.49 0.73
N MET A 129 -5.61 9.26 1.46
CA MET A 129 -4.67 10.21 0.86
C MET A 129 -3.65 9.54 -0.06
N VAL A 130 -3.08 8.42 0.38
CA VAL A 130 -2.07 7.69 -0.40
C VAL A 130 -2.69 7.08 -1.66
N GLU A 131 -3.88 6.53 -1.55
CA GLU A 131 -4.61 5.97 -2.69
C GLU A 131 -4.87 7.02 -3.77
N GLU A 132 -5.29 8.23 -3.38
CA GLU A 132 -5.47 9.33 -4.32
C GLU A 132 -4.13 9.74 -4.97
N LEU A 133 -3.05 9.87 -4.19
CA LEU A 133 -1.74 10.24 -4.71
C LEU A 133 -1.15 9.16 -5.64
N LEU A 134 -1.44 7.89 -5.40
CA LEU A 134 -0.96 6.78 -6.24
C LEU A 134 -1.59 6.80 -7.64
N LYS A 135 -2.74 7.46 -7.85
CA LYS A 135 -3.34 7.63 -9.19
C LYS A 135 -2.46 8.45 -10.14
N GLU A 136 -1.63 9.33 -9.59
CA GLU A 136 -0.68 10.16 -10.37
C GLU A 136 0.60 9.39 -10.77
N TYR A 137 0.83 8.22 -10.18
CA TYR A 137 1.90 7.33 -10.59
C TYR A 137 1.40 6.49 -11.75
N ASP A 138 1.60 7.01 -12.96
CA ASP A 138 1.46 6.19 -14.16
C ASP A 138 2.55 5.11 -14.16
N MET A 139 2.13 3.89 -13.81
CA MET A 139 2.98 2.69 -13.78
C MET A 139 2.95 1.94 -15.13
N SER A 140 2.37 2.53 -16.18
CA SER A 140 2.46 1.95 -17.51
C SER A 140 3.91 1.96 -18.01
N PRO A 141 4.36 0.91 -18.72
CA PRO A 141 5.69 0.88 -19.29
C PRO A 141 5.84 2.05 -20.26
N LYS A 142 6.86 2.90 -20.06
CA LYS A 142 7.20 3.93 -21.06
C LYS A 142 7.61 3.25 -22.36
N SER A 143 6.89 3.57 -23.44
CA SER A 143 7.17 3.13 -24.82
C SER A 143 8.49 3.67 -25.34
#